data_AF-A0A844I3R5-F1
#
_entry.id   AF-A0A844I3R5-F1
#
_cell.length_a   1.000
_cell.length_b   1.000
_cell.length_c   1.000
_cell.angle_alpha   90.00
_cell.angle_beta   90.00
_cell.angle_gamma   90.00
#
_symmetry.space_group_name_H-M   'P 1'
#
loop_
_entity.id
_entity.type
_entity.pdbx_description
1 polymer ?
#
loop_
_entity_poly.entity_id
_entity_poly.type
_entity_poly.pdbx_seq_one_letter_code
_entity_poly.pdbx_strand_id
1 'polypeptide(L)' 'FVRSVAWSGDGLTLASGSYDETVKLWDVQSGDCIATFDHRLYAGLKIQGVKGLSRAEILTLKALGAVE' A
#
# COMPACT_ATOMS: atom_id res chain seq x y z
N PHE A 1 -8.38 -7.79 -11.87
CA PHE A 1 -8.43 -7.08 -13.16
C PHE A 1 -8.04 -5.64 -12.97
N VAL A 2 -7.21 -5.09 -13.86
CA VAL A 2 -6.90 -3.65 -13.88
C VAL A 2 -8.10 -2.91 -14.46
N ARG A 3 -8.51 -1.83 -13.81
CA ARG A 3 -9.72 -1.05 -14.17
C ARG A 3 -9.43 0.32 -14.72
N SER A 4 -8.29 0.90 -14.36
CA SER A 4 -7.88 2.21 -14.84
C SER A 4 -6.36 2.28 -14.93
N VAL A 5 -5.89 3.09 -15.87
CA VAL A 5 -4.47 3.40 -16.06
C VAL A 5 -4.34 4.90 -16.33
N ALA A 6 -3.29 5.51 -15.80
CA ALA A 6 -3.00 6.93 -16.00
C ALA A 6 -1.49 7.14 -16.17
N TRP A 7 -1.12 7.98 -17.13
CA TRP A 7 0.26 8.33 -17.40
C TRP A 7 0.65 9.62 -16.68
N SER A 8 1.89 9.69 -16.20
CA SER A 8 2.51 10.95 -15.81
C SER A 8 2.70 11.85 -17.03
N GLY A 9 2.70 13.18 -16.82
CA GLY A 9 2.85 14.16 -17.90
C GLY A 9 4.21 14.09 -18.62
N ASP A 10 5.22 13.54 -17.96
CA ASP A 10 6.54 13.26 -18.53
C ASP A 10 6.64 11.89 -19.23
N GLY A 11 5.61 11.05 -19.12
CA GLY A 11 5.57 9.72 -19.72
C GLY A 11 6.50 8.67 -19.08
N LEU A 12 7.17 8.99 -17.98
CA LEU A 12 8.15 8.09 -17.33
C LEU A 12 7.49 7.16 -16.31
N THR A 13 6.34 7.55 -15.77
CA THR A 13 5.61 6.79 -14.77
C THR A 13 4.20 6.46 -15.23
N LEU A 14 3.79 5.22 -15.00
CA LEU A 14 2.43 4.74 -15.20
C LEU A 14 1.80 4.40 -13.84
N ALA A 15 0.57 4.87 -13.61
CA ALA A 15 -0.26 4.43 -12.50
C ALA A 15 -1.31 3.44 -13.01
N SER A 16 -1.53 2.34 -12.28
CA SER A 16 -2.59 1.37 -12.57
C SER A 16 -3.44 1.12 -11.33
N GLY A 17 -4.77 1.21 -11.46
CA GLY A 17 -5.73 0.86 -10.41
C GLY A 17 -6.36 -0.50 -10.68
N SER A 18 -6.33 -1.39 -9.69
CA SER A 18 -6.84 -2.77 -9.80
C SER A 18 -8.02 -3.02 -8.86
N TYR A 19 -8.83 -4.01 -9.22
CA TYR A 19 -9.94 -4.49 -8.40
C TYR A 19 -9.51 -5.14 -7.07
N ASP A 20 -8.22 -5.44 -6.91
CA ASP A 20 -7.62 -5.88 -5.65
C ASP A 20 -7.41 -4.73 -4.64
N GLU A 21 -8.03 -3.57 -4.91
CA GLU A 21 -7.93 -2.35 -4.09
C GLU A 21 -6.51 -1.80 -4.00
N THR A 22 -5.64 -2.17 -4.95
CA THR A 22 -4.29 -1.61 -5.06
C THR A 22 -4.17 -0.62 -6.21
N VAL A 23 -3.34 0.39 -5.99
CA VAL A 23 -2.79 1.26 -7.02
C VAL A 23 -1.30 1.00 -7.10
N LYS A 24 -0.79 0.69 -8.29
CA LYS A 24 0.64 0.49 -8.52
C LYS A 24 1.21 1.61 -9.37
N LEU A 25 2.43 2.03 -9.05
CA LEU A 25 3.25 2.88 -9.91
C LEU A 25 4.33 2.03 -10.56
N TRP A 26 4.54 2.29 -11.83
CA TRP A 26 5.48 1.57 -12.68
C TRP A 26 6.45 2.56 -13.30
N ASP A 27 7.73 2.22 -13.28
CA ASP A 27 8.73 2.86 -14.14
C ASP A 27 8.57 2.28 -15.55
N VAL A 28 8.37 3.16 -16.53
CA VAL A 28 8.06 2.73 -17.90
C VAL A 28 9.32 2.25 -18.63
N GLN A 29 10.50 2.75 -18.26
CA GLN A 29 11.74 2.40 -18.93
C GLN A 29 12.22 1.00 -18.54
N SER A 30 12.16 0.67 -17.25
CA SER A 30 12.55 -0.64 -16.75
C SER A 30 11.41 -1.64 -16.74
N GLY A 31 10.16 -1.17 -16.67
CA GLY A 31 8.97 -2.01 -16.48
C GLY A 31 8.75 -2.44 -15.03
N ASP A 32 9.54 -1.92 -14.09
CA ASP A 32 9.46 -2.32 -12.68
C ASP A 32 8.31 -1.61 -11.95
N CYS A 33 7.71 -2.34 -11.00
CA CYS A 33 6.76 -1.76 -10.06
C CYS A 33 7.53 -1.02 -8.95
N ILE A 34 7.55 0.31 -9.02
CA ILE A 34 8.28 1.16 -8.08
C ILE A 34 7.51 1.43 -6.79
N ALA A 35 6.18 1.37 -6.81
CA ALA A 35 5.37 1.50 -5.60
C ALA A 35 4.05 0.73 -5.70
N THR A 36 3.56 0.25 -4.57
CA THR A 36 2.20 -0.30 -4.42
C THR A 36 1.53 0.40 -3.25
N PHE A 37 0.42 1.06 -3.54
CA PHE A 37 -0.51 1.62 -2.56
C PHE A 37 -1.67 0.66 -2.41
N ASP A 38 -2.01 0.32 -1.18
CA ASP A 38 -3.18 -0.51 -0.87
C ASP A 38 -3.97 0.09 0.29
N HIS A 39 -5.09 -0.54 0.62
CA HIS A 39 -6.01 -0.05 1.64
C HIS A 39 -5.54 -0.30 3.09
N ARG A 40 -4.35 -0.87 3.35
CA ARG A 40 -3.92 -1.24 4.71
C ARG A 40 -3.95 -0.02 5.65
N LEU A 41 -5.04 0.09 6.43
CA LEU A 41 -5.43 1.27 7.19
C LEU A 41 -4.38 1.72 8.20
N TYR A 42 -3.55 0.79 8.68
CA TYR A 42 -2.51 1.04 9.67
C TYR A 42 -1.10 0.71 9.15
N ALA A 43 -0.91 0.63 7.83
CA ALA A 43 0.40 0.42 7.21
C ALA A 43 1.43 1.43 7.74
N GLY A 44 2.47 0.93 8.42
CA GLY A 44 3.54 1.76 8.97
C GLY A 44 3.21 2.47 10.29
N LEU A 45 2.03 2.25 10.87
CA LEU A 45 1.69 2.73 12.21
C LEU A 45 2.57 2.03 13.25
N LYS A 46 3.39 2.79 13.99
CA LYS A 46 4.17 2.27 15.12
C LYS A 46 3.29 2.07 16.35
N ILE A 47 3.20 0.85 16.84
CA ILE A 47 2.42 0.52 18.05
C ILE A 47 3.28 0.37 19.30
N GLN A 48 4.58 0.72 19.23
CA GLN A 48 5.47 0.74 20.38
C GLN A 48 4.93 1.61 21.52
N GLY A 49 4.91 1.04 22.73
CA GLY A 49 4.57 1.79 23.95
C GLY A 49 3.08 2.08 24.15
N VAL A 50 2.19 1.60 23.28
CA VAL A 50 0.74 1.70 23.46
C VAL A 50 0.31 0.81 24.63
N LYS A 51 -0.37 1.39 25.63
CA LYS A 51 -0.89 0.69 26.80
C LYS A 51 -2.38 0.38 26.62
N GLY A 52 -2.84 -0.72 27.21
CA GLY A 52 -4.26 -1.08 27.25
C GLY A 52 -4.78 -1.93 26.09
N LEU A 53 -3.93 -2.28 25.11
CA LEU A 53 -4.30 -3.20 24.03
C LEU A 53 -4.13 -4.66 24.46
N SER A 54 -5.13 -5.48 24.14
CA SER A 54 -5.10 -6.94 24.23
C SER A 54 -4.23 -7.56 23.13
N ARG A 55 -3.89 -8.85 23.30
CA ARG A 55 -3.14 -9.60 22.28
C ARG A 55 -3.88 -9.68 20.96
N ALA A 56 -5.20 -9.83 20.98
CA ALA A 56 -6.02 -9.91 19.78
C ALA A 56 -6.00 -8.59 19.00
N GLU A 57 -6.14 -7.45 19.68
CA GLU A 57 -6.09 -6.13 19.04
C GLU A 57 -4.72 -5.84 18.42
N ILE A 58 -3.63 -6.22 19.09
CA ILE A 58 -2.27 -6.12 18.54
C ILE A 58 -2.14 -6.96 17.26
N LEU A 59 -2.69 -8.17 17.24
CA LEU A 59 -2.65 -9.03 16.06
C LEU A 59 -3.49 -8.46 14.91
N THR A 60 -4.66 -7.92 15.20
CA THR A 60 -5.49 -7.24 14.20
C THR A 60 -4.78 -6.03 13.61
N LEU A 61 -4.17 -5.17 14.45
CA LEU A 61 -3.42 -4.00 13.97
C LEU A 61 -2.23 -4.41 13.10
N LYS A 62 -1.47 -5.44 13.48
CA LYS A 62 -0.39 -5.98 12.65
C LYS A 62 -0.88 -6.54 11.33
N ALA A 63 -2.02 -7.25 11.32
CA ALA A 63 -2.64 -7.74 10.08
C ALA A 63 -3.09 -6.59 9.16
N LEU A 64 -3.43 -5.43 9.73
CA LEU A 64 -3.77 -4.20 9.03
C LEU A 64 -2.55 -3.33 8.68
N GLY A 65 -1.33 -3.83 8.89
CA GLY A 65 -0.08 -3.20 8.45
C GLY A 65 0.69 -2.43 9.54
N ALA A 66 0.23 -2.43 10.79
CA ALA A 66 0.97 -1.79 11.88
C ALA A 66 2.31 -2.50 12.12
N VAL A 67 3.31 -1.70 12.50
CA VAL A 67 4.69 -2.14 12.77
C VAL A 67 5.01 -1.93 14.26
N GLU A 68 5.93 -2.74 14.78
CA GLU A 68 6.38 -2.62 16.18
C GLU A 68 7.06 -1.27 16.46
#